data_AF-A0A1W1CF35-F1
#
_entry.id   AF-A0A1W1CF35-F1
#
_cell.length_a   1.000
_cell.length_b   1.000
_cell.length_c   1.000
_cell.angle_alpha   90.00
_cell.angle_beta   90.00
_cell.angle_gamma   90.00
#
_symmetry.space_group_name_H-M   'P 1'
#
loop_
_entity.id
_entity.type
_entity.pdbx_description
1 polymer ?
#
loop_
_entity_poly.entity_id
_entity_poly.type
_entity_poly.pdbx_seq_one_letter_code
_entity_poly.pdbx_strand_id
1 'polypeptide(L)'
;MNNIQFKNLDNLLSVYKEALKDNRNLYYFPSDESQGLLIEREKNFLARLLDDTKELSESNLAMQRSYNTYLLYAQYALVALEDKELCIKNFSISSLYGSLAIYLTANTSGCFDAEKDDVEEVLLINQGYLSQYISSLILCAWWDEVDKNINLLKQDLEHKNAHTLIVTQDNQLETNLYFILALHAKMNKIELDIGEFELPSFTHPYDKILQIYDTKDIKEVDRWVYLLCDTRLELIKENKNFKHITTQLFAYEILAWLAIRKEIGLQNPKEFSHPLMSIPIVKLFLQIQTPLPKPTKLLYVDELLEKIASKCLDVKIDNDALSQNKTPLSNTLAPKTGRYRATLPNTHLQANQLEGDPHSYARFLKDDTFIYEGLEDYDLSEITWSYIGD
;
A
#
# COMPACT_ATOMS: atom_id res chain seq x y z
N MET A 1 25.59 -12.88 16.74
CA MET A 1 24.78 -11.65 16.55
C MET A 1 25.45 -10.54 17.34
N ASN A 2 26.07 -9.59 16.64
CA ASN A 2 26.84 -8.51 17.25
C ASN A 2 25.90 -7.39 17.73
N ASN A 3 26.24 -6.73 18.83
CA ASN A 3 25.57 -5.53 19.34
C ASN A 3 25.55 -4.44 18.25
N ILE A 4 24.41 -4.26 17.56
CA ILE A 4 24.26 -3.21 16.55
C ILE A 4 24.10 -1.87 17.29
N GLN A 5 25.13 -1.01 17.21
CA GLN A 5 25.07 0.36 17.73
C GLN A 5 24.64 1.33 16.63
N PHE A 6 23.39 1.83 16.71
CA PHE A 6 22.83 2.85 15.83
C PHE A 6 23.33 4.27 16.16
N LYS A 7 24.65 4.47 16.29
CA LYS A 7 25.24 5.73 16.79
C LYS A 7 25.56 6.77 15.71
N ASN A 8 25.51 6.42 14.42
CA ASN A 8 25.76 7.35 13.32
C ASN A 8 24.93 6.95 12.08
N LEU A 9 24.57 7.92 11.25
CA LEU A 9 23.84 7.76 9.97
C LEU A 9 24.49 6.69 9.09
N ASP A 10 25.82 6.64 9.02
CA ASP A 10 26.54 5.63 8.22
C ASP A 10 26.30 4.22 8.75
N ASN A 11 26.21 4.03 10.07
CA ASN A 11 25.86 2.74 10.66
C ASN A 11 24.37 2.41 10.45
N LEU A 12 23.47 3.39 10.53
CA LEU A 12 22.04 3.18 10.26
C LEU A 12 21.80 2.85 8.79
N LEU A 13 22.44 3.56 7.86
CA LEU A 13 22.41 3.27 6.44
C LEU A 13 23.11 1.96 6.11
N SER A 14 24.21 1.63 6.80
CA SER A 14 24.87 0.33 6.66
C SER A 14 23.96 -0.77 7.16
N VAL A 15 23.33 -0.65 8.33
CA VAL A 15 22.38 -1.63 8.86
C VAL A 15 21.13 -1.70 7.99
N TYR A 16 20.65 -0.59 7.44
CA TYR A 16 19.52 -0.58 6.51
C TYR A 16 19.91 -1.26 5.19
N LYS A 17 21.06 -0.92 4.61
CA LYS A 17 21.61 -1.56 3.40
C LYS A 17 21.98 -3.02 3.63
N GLU A 18 22.49 -3.37 4.81
CA GLU A 18 22.81 -4.74 5.23
C GLU A 18 21.52 -5.50 5.49
N ALA A 19 20.52 -4.94 6.18
CA ALA A 19 19.21 -5.56 6.31
C ALA A 19 18.55 -5.78 4.95
N LEU A 20 18.74 -4.87 3.98
CA LEU A 20 18.32 -5.07 2.59
C LEU A 20 19.15 -6.15 1.86
N LYS A 21 20.40 -6.40 2.26
CA LYS A 21 21.33 -7.37 1.62
C LYS A 21 21.38 -8.77 2.27
N ASP A 22 21.19 -8.85 3.59
CA ASP A 22 21.31 -10.06 4.44
C ASP A 22 19.96 -10.74 4.68
N ASN A 23 18.82 -10.07 4.45
CA ASN A 23 17.49 -10.69 4.53
C ASN A 23 17.17 -11.61 3.33
N ARG A 24 18.10 -12.51 3.00
CA ARG A 24 17.89 -13.56 1.97
C ARG A 24 16.94 -14.67 2.42
N ASN A 25 16.66 -14.80 3.72
CA ASN A 25 16.01 -16.01 4.25
C ASN A 25 14.67 -15.81 4.98
N LEU A 26 14.17 -14.58 5.19
CA LEU A 26 12.98 -14.36 6.02
C LEU A 26 11.98 -13.36 5.44
N TYR A 27 11.79 -13.45 4.11
CA TYR A 27 10.95 -12.66 3.18
C TYR A 27 11.75 -11.67 2.31
N TYR A 28 12.28 -12.24 1.22
CA TYR A 28 12.49 -11.69 -0.13
C TYR A 28 12.91 -10.22 -0.28
N PHE A 29 14.20 -9.93 -0.13
CA PHE A 29 14.88 -9.22 -1.23
C PHE A 29 15.52 -10.30 -2.11
N PRO A 30 14.95 -10.59 -3.29
CA PRO A 30 15.50 -11.60 -4.15
C PRO A 30 16.87 -11.13 -4.67
N SER A 31 17.77 -12.06 -4.99
CA SER A 31 18.96 -11.74 -5.79
C SER A 31 18.54 -11.05 -7.09
N ASP A 32 19.47 -10.39 -7.79
CA ASP A 32 19.16 -9.68 -9.05
C ASP A 32 18.43 -10.56 -10.09
N GLU A 33 18.61 -11.89 -10.06
CA GLU A 33 17.88 -12.85 -10.92
C GLU A 33 16.42 -13.16 -10.51
N SER A 34 15.97 -12.73 -9.32
CA SER A 34 14.67 -13.11 -8.76
C SER A 34 13.73 -11.94 -8.42
N GLN A 35 14.07 -10.72 -8.86
CA GLN A 35 13.30 -9.49 -8.54
C GLN A 35 12.12 -9.24 -9.48
N GLY A 36 12.24 -9.59 -10.77
CA GLY A 36 11.08 -9.72 -11.66
C GLY A 36 10.09 -10.80 -11.16
N LEU A 37 10.58 -11.79 -10.39
CA LEU A 37 9.74 -12.84 -9.83
C LEU A 37 8.85 -12.37 -8.68
N LEU A 38 9.08 -11.23 -8.03
CA LEU A 38 8.23 -10.82 -6.89
C LEU A 38 6.84 -10.41 -7.34
N ILE A 39 6.77 -9.44 -8.26
CA ILE A 39 5.51 -9.01 -8.86
C ILE A 39 4.90 -10.16 -9.66
N GLU A 40 5.70 -10.95 -10.37
CA GLU A 40 5.19 -12.13 -11.09
C GLU A 40 4.67 -13.23 -10.15
N ARG A 41 5.30 -13.47 -8.99
CA ARG A 41 4.77 -14.42 -8.00
C ARG A 41 3.49 -13.90 -7.36
N GLU A 42 3.38 -12.59 -7.18
CA GLU A 42 2.16 -11.98 -6.68
C GLU A 42 1.05 -12.08 -7.71
N LYS A 43 1.32 -11.77 -8.99
CA LYS A 43 0.40 -12.05 -10.11
C LYS A 43 -0.06 -13.51 -10.12
N ASN A 44 0.88 -14.45 -10.06
CA ASN A 44 0.57 -15.88 -10.03
C ASN A 44 -0.18 -16.31 -8.76
N PHE A 45 0.00 -15.61 -7.64
CA PHE A 45 -0.75 -15.85 -6.42
C PHE A 45 -2.18 -15.34 -6.57
N LEU A 46 -2.36 -14.08 -6.98
CA LEU A 46 -3.67 -13.48 -7.23
C LEU A 46 -4.46 -14.25 -8.28
N ALA A 47 -3.83 -14.64 -9.39
CA ALA A 47 -4.48 -15.45 -10.43
C ALA A 47 -4.98 -16.81 -9.90
N ARG A 48 -4.24 -17.45 -8.98
CA ARG A 48 -4.68 -18.70 -8.34
C ARG A 48 -5.82 -18.49 -7.35
N LEU A 49 -5.94 -17.29 -6.76
CA LEU A 49 -7.05 -16.97 -5.86
C LEU A 49 -8.38 -16.78 -6.58
N LEU A 50 -8.34 -16.49 -7.88
CA LEU A 50 -9.53 -16.42 -8.72
C LEU A 50 -10.12 -17.80 -9.05
N ASP A 51 -9.44 -18.90 -8.70
CA ASP A 51 -10.03 -20.23 -8.73
C ASP A 51 -11.15 -20.32 -7.67
N ASP A 52 -12.37 -20.71 -8.08
CA ASP A 52 -13.57 -20.79 -7.23
C ASP A 52 -13.41 -21.72 -6.03
N THR A 53 -12.45 -22.63 -6.07
CA THR A 53 -12.13 -23.57 -4.99
C THR A 53 -11.50 -22.92 -3.76
N LYS A 54 -11.00 -21.67 -3.87
CA LYS A 54 -10.36 -20.96 -2.77
C LYS A 54 -11.36 -20.23 -1.86
N GLU A 55 -11.09 -20.31 -0.57
CA GLU A 55 -11.87 -19.67 0.49
C GLU A 55 -11.89 -18.14 0.31
N LEU A 56 -12.99 -17.52 0.75
CA LEU A 56 -13.17 -16.07 0.73
C LEU A 56 -12.07 -15.37 1.53
N SER A 57 -11.66 -16.03 2.60
CA SER A 57 -10.68 -15.61 3.59
C SER A 57 -9.35 -15.27 2.89
N GLU A 58 -8.87 -16.12 1.98
CA GLU A 58 -7.63 -15.92 1.22
C GLU A 58 -7.63 -14.62 0.38
N SER A 59 -8.80 -14.08 0.04
CA SER A 59 -8.94 -12.85 -0.77
C SER A 59 -8.63 -11.58 0.04
N ASN A 60 -8.99 -11.54 1.34
CA ASN A 60 -8.62 -10.44 2.24
C ASN A 60 -7.12 -10.45 2.54
N LEU A 61 -6.57 -11.64 2.79
CA LEU A 61 -5.14 -11.84 2.97
C LEU A 61 -4.35 -11.40 1.71
N ALA A 62 -4.93 -11.57 0.53
CA ALA A 62 -4.33 -11.13 -0.72
C ALA A 62 -4.09 -9.63 -0.77
N MET A 63 -5.05 -8.81 -0.32
CA MET A 63 -4.88 -7.35 -0.30
C MET A 63 -3.76 -6.94 0.64
N GLN A 64 -3.72 -7.52 1.85
CA GLN A 64 -2.67 -7.25 2.84
C GLN A 64 -1.28 -7.66 2.33
N ARG A 65 -1.21 -8.83 1.68
CA ARG A 65 0.02 -9.34 1.09
C ARG A 65 0.47 -8.49 -0.09
N SER A 66 -0.44 -8.08 -0.96
CA SER A 66 -0.16 -7.18 -2.08
C SER A 66 0.33 -5.83 -1.59
N TYR A 67 -0.28 -5.24 -0.55
CA TYR A 67 0.24 -4.04 0.11
C TYR A 67 1.73 -4.21 0.46
N ASN A 68 2.07 -5.28 1.19
CA ASN A 68 3.43 -5.53 1.66
C ASN A 68 4.40 -5.75 0.50
N THR A 69 4.01 -6.52 -0.51
CA THR A 69 4.83 -6.81 -1.69
C THR A 69 5.16 -5.53 -2.46
N TYR A 70 4.16 -4.71 -2.75
CA TYR A 70 4.35 -3.45 -3.48
C TYR A 70 5.11 -2.41 -2.67
N LEU A 71 4.94 -2.38 -1.35
CA LEU A 71 5.70 -1.51 -0.47
C LEU A 71 7.19 -1.87 -0.45
N LEU A 72 7.51 -3.16 -0.30
CA LEU A 72 8.90 -3.64 -0.35
C LEU A 72 9.53 -3.34 -1.71
N TYR A 73 8.78 -3.50 -2.80
CA TYR A 73 9.26 -3.18 -4.14
C TYR A 73 9.45 -1.66 -4.33
N ALA A 74 8.62 -0.82 -3.73
CA ALA A 74 8.83 0.63 -3.72
C ALA A 74 10.14 1.01 -2.99
N GLN A 75 10.40 0.40 -1.82
CA GLN A 75 11.65 0.58 -1.09
C GLN A 75 12.87 0.11 -1.91
N TYR A 76 12.73 -1.04 -2.58
CA TYR A 76 13.74 -1.58 -3.48
C TYR A 76 14.06 -0.62 -4.62
N ALA A 77 13.03 -0.18 -5.35
CA ALA A 77 13.16 0.70 -6.51
C ALA A 77 13.94 1.96 -6.15
N LEU A 78 13.66 2.55 -4.99
CA LEU A 78 14.38 3.74 -4.56
C LEU A 78 15.82 3.49 -4.14
N VAL A 79 16.08 2.41 -3.39
CA VAL A 79 17.38 2.22 -2.72
C VAL A 79 18.38 1.48 -3.59
N ALA A 80 17.91 0.49 -4.36
CA ALA A 80 18.75 -0.37 -5.18
C ALA A 80 18.78 0.07 -6.64
N LEU A 81 17.63 0.48 -7.19
CA LEU A 81 17.55 0.94 -8.59
C LEU A 81 17.74 2.45 -8.74
N GLU A 82 17.70 3.19 -7.63
CA GLU A 82 17.69 4.66 -7.61
C GLU A 82 16.54 5.27 -8.47
N ASP A 83 15.47 4.50 -8.67
CA ASP A 83 14.32 4.85 -9.49
C ASP A 83 13.17 5.39 -8.62
N LYS A 84 13.08 6.73 -8.60
CA LYS A 84 12.05 7.44 -7.84
C LYS A 84 10.65 7.28 -8.43
N GLU A 85 10.54 7.20 -9.75
CA GLU A 85 9.24 7.11 -10.42
C GLU A 85 8.62 5.74 -10.16
N LEU A 86 9.42 4.69 -10.29
CA LEU A 86 9.01 3.33 -9.96
C LEU A 86 8.69 3.18 -8.47
N CYS A 87 9.46 3.84 -7.58
CA CYS A 87 9.15 3.90 -6.15
C CYS A 87 7.76 4.51 -5.90
N ILE A 88 7.49 5.70 -6.46
CA ILE A 88 6.20 6.39 -6.31
C ILE A 88 5.06 5.54 -6.85
N LYS A 89 5.21 4.97 -8.05
CA LYS A 89 4.19 4.11 -8.68
C LYS A 89 3.82 2.93 -7.76
N ASN A 90 4.82 2.20 -7.27
CA ASN A 90 4.57 1.03 -6.43
C ASN A 90 4.10 1.38 -5.02
N PHE A 91 4.53 2.53 -4.48
CA PHE A 91 4.00 3.02 -3.22
C PHE A 91 2.52 3.40 -3.33
N SER A 92 2.12 4.08 -4.41
CA SER A 92 0.72 4.35 -4.70
C SER A 92 -0.09 3.05 -4.82
N ILE A 93 0.41 2.06 -5.56
CA ILE A 93 -0.25 0.73 -5.68
C ILE A 93 -0.42 0.08 -4.31
N SER A 94 0.65 0.02 -3.52
CA SER A 94 0.63 -0.49 -2.16
C SER A 94 -0.43 0.22 -1.31
N SER A 95 -0.41 1.55 -1.29
CA SER A 95 -1.36 2.37 -0.52
C SER A 95 -2.82 2.07 -0.86
N LEU A 96 -3.13 1.86 -2.14
CA LEU A 96 -4.49 1.52 -2.57
C LEU A 96 -4.89 0.11 -2.13
N TYR A 97 -3.99 -0.88 -2.19
CA TYR A 97 -4.23 -2.20 -1.58
C TYR A 97 -4.47 -2.11 -0.07
N GLY A 98 -3.76 -1.22 0.63
CA GLY A 98 -3.98 -0.97 2.06
C GLY A 98 -5.38 -0.40 2.36
N SER A 99 -5.84 0.58 1.58
CA SER A 99 -7.23 1.10 1.65
C SER A 99 -8.24 -0.02 1.41
N LEU A 100 -8.04 -0.82 0.36
CA LEU A 100 -8.95 -1.92 0.04
C LEU A 100 -8.97 -3.02 1.11
N ALA A 101 -7.82 -3.31 1.74
CA ALA A 101 -7.76 -4.26 2.84
C ALA A 101 -8.63 -3.82 4.02
N ILE A 102 -8.55 -2.56 4.44
CA ILE A 102 -9.42 -1.99 5.48
C ILE A 102 -10.88 -2.05 5.03
N TYR A 103 -11.17 -1.55 3.83
CA TYR A 103 -12.53 -1.55 3.31
C TYR A 103 -13.17 -2.94 3.32
N LEU A 104 -12.45 -3.93 2.79
CA LEU A 104 -12.96 -5.29 2.71
C LEU A 104 -13.12 -5.90 4.08
N THR A 105 -12.13 -5.77 4.95
CA THR A 105 -12.22 -6.33 6.31
C THR A 105 -13.41 -5.75 7.07
N ALA A 106 -13.67 -4.44 6.93
CA ALA A 106 -14.80 -3.76 7.56
C ALA A 106 -16.16 -4.28 7.08
N ASN A 107 -16.27 -4.63 5.80
CA ASN A 107 -17.54 -4.95 5.15
C ASN A 107 -17.80 -6.45 4.99
N THR A 108 -16.77 -7.30 5.13
CA THR A 108 -16.88 -8.75 4.88
C THR A 108 -16.90 -9.57 6.16
N SER A 109 -16.59 -8.98 7.30
CA SER A 109 -16.42 -9.67 8.57
C SER A 109 -17.60 -10.52 9.04
N GLY A 110 -18.83 -10.08 8.76
CA GLY A 110 -20.04 -10.85 9.05
C GLY A 110 -20.28 -12.05 8.13
N CYS A 111 -19.46 -12.25 7.09
CA CYS A 111 -19.65 -13.31 6.11
C CYS A 111 -18.85 -14.59 6.39
N PHE A 112 -17.90 -14.55 7.31
CA PHE A 112 -17.01 -15.68 7.54
C PHE A 112 -17.59 -16.60 8.60
N ASP A 113 -17.51 -17.90 8.34
CA ASP A 113 -17.97 -18.92 9.27
C ASP A 113 -16.83 -19.19 10.26
N ALA A 114 -16.96 -18.68 11.49
CA ALA A 114 -15.95 -18.81 12.54
C ALA A 114 -15.55 -20.26 12.87
N GLU A 115 -16.35 -21.26 12.48
CA GLU A 115 -16.02 -22.68 12.66
C GLU A 115 -15.29 -23.30 11.46
N LYS A 116 -15.36 -22.70 10.27
CA LYS A 116 -14.78 -23.26 9.03
C LYS A 116 -13.61 -22.47 8.49
N ASP A 117 -13.72 -21.15 8.53
CA ASP A 117 -12.65 -20.25 8.14
C ASP A 117 -11.77 -20.08 9.38
N ASP A 118 -10.45 -20.19 9.25
CA ASP A 118 -9.52 -19.93 10.35
C ASP A 118 -9.51 -18.40 10.64
N VAL A 119 -10.63 -17.92 11.21
CA VAL A 119 -11.08 -16.52 11.25
C VAL A 119 -10.06 -15.61 11.91
N GLU A 120 -9.32 -16.11 12.90
CA GLU A 120 -8.26 -15.35 13.58
C GLU A 120 -7.04 -15.10 12.69
N GLU A 121 -6.68 -15.99 11.77
CA GLU A 121 -5.48 -15.78 10.94
C GLU A 121 -5.80 -15.00 9.65
N VAL A 122 -7.06 -15.04 9.20
CA VAL A 122 -7.41 -14.60 7.85
C VAL A 122 -8.19 -13.28 7.77
N LEU A 123 -8.91 -12.89 8.84
CA LEU A 123 -9.62 -11.61 8.90
C LEU A 123 -8.87 -10.51 9.61
N LEU A 124 -7.90 -10.88 10.43
CA LEU A 124 -7.27 -9.93 11.32
C LEU A 124 -6.19 -9.18 10.57
N ILE A 125 -6.50 -7.94 10.18
CA ILE A 125 -5.43 -6.99 9.90
C ILE A 125 -4.74 -6.74 11.25
N ASN A 126 -3.49 -7.19 11.37
CA ASN A 126 -2.69 -6.84 12.53
C ASN A 126 -2.70 -5.31 12.69
N GLN A 127 -3.05 -4.79 13.87
CA GLN A 127 -3.17 -3.35 14.12
C GLN A 127 -1.91 -2.56 13.72
N GLY A 128 -0.73 -3.18 13.80
CA GLY A 128 0.52 -2.59 13.35
C GLY A 128 0.56 -2.32 11.84
N TYR A 129 -0.27 -2.98 11.02
CA TYR A 129 -0.46 -2.68 9.61
C TYR A 129 -1.51 -1.59 9.38
N LEU A 130 -2.56 -1.50 10.22
CA LEU A 130 -3.58 -0.45 10.08
C LEU A 130 -2.96 0.96 10.15
N SER A 131 -2.06 1.18 11.10
CA SER A 131 -1.34 2.45 11.21
C SER A 131 -0.49 2.74 9.96
N GLN A 132 0.13 1.72 9.37
CA GLN A 132 0.89 1.84 8.12
C GLN A 132 0.00 2.13 6.91
N TYR A 133 -1.16 1.48 6.81
CA TYR A 133 -2.11 1.66 5.71
C TYR A 133 -2.64 3.10 5.71
N ILE A 134 -3.15 3.58 6.84
CA ILE A 134 -3.63 4.96 6.97
C ILE A 134 -2.50 5.96 6.74
N SER A 135 -1.32 5.71 7.32
CA SER A 135 -0.17 6.59 7.10
C SER A 135 0.22 6.65 5.62
N SER A 136 0.18 5.53 4.89
CA SER A 136 0.48 5.56 3.45
C SER A 136 -0.51 6.38 2.64
N LEU A 137 -1.81 6.34 2.99
CA LEU A 137 -2.83 7.19 2.36
C LEU A 137 -2.59 8.68 2.65
N ILE A 138 -2.20 9.01 3.88
CA ILE A 138 -1.80 10.37 4.28
C ILE A 138 -0.57 10.82 3.48
N LEU A 139 0.44 9.96 3.32
CA LEU A 139 1.66 10.28 2.55
C LEU A 139 1.40 10.44 1.06
N CYS A 140 0.39 9.75 0.51
CA CYS A 140 -0.11 9.98 -0.83
C CYS A 140 -0.94 11.28 -0.95
N ALA A 141 -1.32 11.90 0.17
CA ALA A 141 -2.29 12.98 0.27
C ALA A 141 -3.64 12.65 -0.41
N TRP A 142 -4.11 11.42 -0.23
CA TRP A 142 -5.44 10.97 -0.68
C TRP A 142 -6.47 11.18 0.43
N TRP A 143 -6.75 12.43 0.77
CA TRP A 143 -7.55 12.78 1.94
C TRP A 143 -8.95 12.16 1.95
N ASP A 144 -9.62 12.07 0.80
CA ASP A 144 -10.92 11.38 0.70
C ASP A 144 -10.82 9.90 1.10
N GLU A 145 -9.73 9.22 0.74
CA GLU A 145 -9.47 7.83 1.14
C GLU A 145 -9.10 7.75 2.62
N VAL A 146 -8.33 8.71 3.14
CA VAL A 146 -8.02 8.80 4.57
C VAL A 146 -9.31 8.91 5.38
N ASP A 147 -10.20 9.84 5.01
CA ASP A 147 -11.48 10.05 5.68
C ASP A 147 -12.36 8.81 5.60
N LYS A 148 -12.48 8.20 4.40
CA LYS A 148 -13.23 6.96 4.20
C LYS A 148 -12.75 5.85 5.13
N ASN A 149 -11.45 5.57 5.14
CA ASN A 149 -10.88 4.47 5.92
C ASN A 149 -10.92 4.75 7.42
N ILE A 150 -10.65 5.98 7.86
CA ILE A 150 -10.77 6.34 9.28
C ILE A 150 -12.22 6.23 9.75
N ASN A 151 -13.21 6.63 8.94
CA ASN A 151 -14.61 6.48 9.32
C ASN A 151 -15.01 5.00 9.49
N LEU A 152 -14.50 4.10 8.65
CA LEU A 152 -14.71 2.65 8.84
C LEU A 152 -14.10 2.16 10.16
N LEU A 153 -12.88 2.61 10.48
CA LEU A 153 -12.24 2.27 11.75
C LEU A 153 -12.99 2.86 12.95
N LYS A 154 -13.50 4.09 12.87
CA LYS A 154 -14.31 4.71 13.94
C LYS A 154 -15.61 3.93 14.17
N GLN A 155 -16.28 3.51 13.09
CA GLN A 155 -17.47 2.66 13.20
C GLN A 155 -17.16 1.34 13.90
N ASP A 156 -16.03 0.69 13.59
CA ASP A 156 -15.59 -0.53 14.27
C ASP A 156 -15.29 -0.28 15.77
N LEU A 157 -14.67 0.85 16.12
CA LEU A 157 -14.43 1.26 17.51
C LEU A 157 -15.73 1.51 18.31
N GLU A 158 -16.76 2.05 17.67
CA GLU A 158 -18.05 2.38 18.29
C GLU A 158 -18.95 1.15 18.52
N HIS A 159 -18.81 0.08 17.72
CA HIS A 159 -19.67 -1.10 17.78
C HIS A 159 -19.15 -2.16 18.77
N LYS A 160 -19.76 -2.17 19.97
CA LYS A 160 -19.44 -3.06 21.12
C LYS A 160 -19.46 -4.59 20.86
N ASN A 161 -19.92 -5.05 19.70
CA ASN A 161 -20.07 -6.47 19.38
C ASN A 161 -19.54 -6.84 17.97
N ALA A 162 -18.89 -5.90 17.27
CA ALA A 162 -18.36 -6.12 15.93
C ALA A 162 -16.87 -5.77 15.90
N HIS A 163 -16.05 -6.53 16.65
CA HIS A 163 -14.60 -6.43 16.57
C HIS A 163 -14.12 -7.05 15.26
N THR A 164 -14.24 -6.31 14.16
CA THR A 164 -14.05 -6.87 12.83
C THR A 164 -12.82 -6.37 12.12
N LEU A 165 -12.40 -5.13 12.41
CA LEU A 165 -11.16 -4.54 11.92
C LEU A 165 -10.06 -4.51 12.97
N ILE A 166 -10.42 -4.10 14.20
CA ILE A 166 -9.48 -3.90 15.30
C ILE A 166 -9.71 -4.99 16.33
N VAL A 167 -9.01 -6.11 16.16
CA VAL A 167 -8.94 -7.14 17.19
C VAL A 167 -7.71 -6.92 18.05
N THR A 168 -7.95 -6.85 19.35
CA THR A 168 -6.95 -6.71 20.40
C THR A 168 -7.11 -7.91 21.32
N GLN A 169 -6.01 -8.52 21.78
CA GLN A 169 -6.11 -9.59 22.78
C GLN A 169 -6.57 -9.05 24.15
N ASP A 170 -6.33 -7.76 24.41
CA ASP A 170 -6.54 -7.11 25.71
C ASP A 170 -7.37 -5.81 25.63
N ASN A 171 -8.17 -5.58 24.58
CA ASN A 171 -8.84 -4.28 24.35
C ASN A 171 -7.88 -3.07 24.26
N GLN A 172 -6.58 -3.28 24.10
CA GLN A 172 -5.59 -2.21 24.05
C GLN A 172 -5.24 -1.80 22.62
N LEU A 173 -5.48 -0.54 22.26
CA LEU A 173 -5.09 -0.01 20.95
C LEU A 173 -3.58 0.11 20.80
N GLU A 174 -3.07 -0.21 19.62
CA GLU A 174 -1.66 0.04 19.27
C GLU A 174 -1.34 1.54 19.26
N THR A 175 -0.20 1.90 19.87
CA THR A 175 0.30 3.27 20.04
C THR A 175 0.29 4.08 18.75
N ASN A 176 0.82 3.55 17.64
CA ASN A 176 0.90 4.29 16.38
C ASN A 176 -0.48 4.45 15.74
N LEU A 177 -1.34 3.43 15.83
CA LEU A 177 -2.71 3.52 15.33
C LEU A 177 -3.51 4.61 16.06
N TYR A 178 -3.52 4.61 17.40
CA TYR A 178 -4.18 5.68 18.16
C TYR A 178 -3.61 7.05 17.80
N PHE A 179 -2.30 7.18 17.71
CA PHE A 179 -1.66 8.45 17.39
C PHE A 179 -2.14 9.03 16.05
N ILE A 180 -2.24 8.19 15.01
CA ILE A 180 -2.75 8.60 13.69
C ILE A 180 -4.23 9.00 13.75
N LEU A 181 -5.07 8.19 14.40
CA LEU A 181 -6.50 8.49 14.56
C LEU A 181 -6.71 9.80 15.33
N ALA A 182 -5.96 10.02 16.42
CA ALA A 182 -6.05 11.22 17.24
C ALA A 182 -5.54 12.47 16.50
N LEU A 183 -4.48 12.35 15.69
CA LEU A 183 -4.01 13.45 14.84
C LEU A 183 -5.04 13.85 13.79
N HIS A 184 -5.64 12.87 13.10
CA HIS A 184 -6.69 13.13 12.12
C HIS A 184 -7.93 13.76 12.76
N ALA A 185 -8.35 13.26 13.93
CA ALA A 185 -9.47 13.82 14.66
C ALA A 185 -9.22 15.29 15.04
N LYS A 186 -8.01 15.61 15.52
CA LYS A 186 -7.58 16.98 15.84
C LYS A 186 -7.51 17.90 14.62
N MET A 187 -7.00 17.40 13.49
CA MET A 187 -6.99 18.12 12.22
C MET A 187 -8.40 18.55 11.81
N ASN A 188 -9.36 17.62 11.90
CA ASN A 188 -10.75 17.84 11.51
C ASN A 188 -11.64 18.45 12.59
N LYS A 189 -11.09 18.71 13.79
CA LYS A 189 -11.83 19.21 14.96
C LYS A 189 -13.02 18.33 15.33
N ILE A 190 -12.87 17.01 15.17
CA ILE A 190 -13.84 16.00 15.57
C ILE A 190 -13.38 15.30 16.84
N GLU A 191 -14.33 14.80 17.61
CA GLU A 191 -14.03 13.94 18.76
C GLU A 191 -13.65 12.55 18.27
N LEU A 192 -12.63 11.96 18.92
CA LEU A 192 -12.26 10.57 18.74
C LEU A 192 -12.86 9.79 19.90
N ASP A 193 -13.95 9.09 19.62
CA ASP A 193 -14.46 8.04 20.52
C ASP A 193 -13.66 6.77 20.25
N ILE A 194 -13.02 6.24 21.29
CA ILE A 194 -12.29 4.96 21.25
C ILE A 194 -13.11 3.83 21.89
N GLY A 195 -14.37 4.07 22.24
CA GLY A 195 -15.26 3.07 22.81
C GLY A 195 -14.74 2.52 24.13
N GLU A 196 -14.70 1.18 24.22
CA GLU A 196 -14.23 0.44 25.41
C GLU A 196 -12.74 0.09 25.34
N PHE A 197 -12.02 0.55 24.30
CA PHE A 197 -10.61 0.28 24.18
C PHE A 197 -9.79 1.03 25.23
N GLU A 198 -8.84 0.33 25.83
CA GLU A 198 -7.84 0.95 26.68
C GLU A 198 -6.85 1.73 25.81
N LEU A 199 -6.63 2.98 26.20
CA LEU A 199 -5.52 3.75 25.67
C LEU A 199 -4.23 3.01 25.98
N PRO A 200 -3.31 2.89 25.01
CA PRO A 200 -2.02 2.32 25.31
C PRO A 200 -1.38 3.14 26.43
N SER A 201 -0.74 2.47 27.37
CA SER A 201 -0.02 3.11 28.47
C SER A 201 1.14 3.92 27.89
N PHE A 202 0.88 5.17 27.50
CA PHE A 202 1.78 5.88 26.62
C PHE A 202 3.15 6.14 27.25
N THR A 203 4.16 5.90 26.42
CA THR A 203 5.54 6.38 26.52
C THR A 203 5.64 7.80 25.94
N HIS A 204 6.70 8.51 26.34
CA HIS A 204 6.72 9.95 26.56
C HIS A 204 6.74 10.93 25.35
N PRO A 205 6.74 10.56 24.05
CA PRO A 205 6.60 11.57 22.97
C PRO A 205 5.19 11.73 22.36
N TYR A 206 4.39 10.66 22.21
CA TYR A 206 3.15 10.71 21.43
C TYR A 206 2.08 11.63 22.04
N ASP A 207 1.80 11.50 23.33
CA ASP A 207 0.81 12.36 24.04
C ASP A 207 1.18 13.83 23.99
N LYS A 208 2.48 14.13 24.10
CA LYS A 208 2.96 15.50 24.05
C LYS A 208 2.71 16.10 22.69
N ILE A 209 3.01 15.35 21.62
CA ILE A 209 2.74 15.79 20.26
C ILE A 209 1.24 16.00 20.04
N LEU A 210 0.37 15.13 20.54
CA LEU A 210 -1.08 15.32 20.45
C LEU A 210 -1.57 16.59 21.17
N GLN A 211 -0.91 17.00 22.25
CA GLN A 211 -1.21 18.26 22.97
C GLN A 211 -0.76 19.51 22.20
N ILE A 212 0.32 19.41 21.43
CA ILE A 212 0.94 20.54 20.72
C ILE A 212 0.99 20.33 19.20
N TYR A 213 0.07 19.54 18.64
CA TYR A 213 0.12 19.07 17.26
C TYR A 213 0.18 20.21 16.24
N ASP A 214 -0.43 21.35 16.61
CA ASP A 214 -0.53 22.58 15.85
C ASP A 214 0.57 23.62 16.17
N THR A 215 1.61 23.24 16.92
CA THR A 215 2.72 24.14 17.27
C THR A 215 3.31 24.79 16.02
N LYS A 216 3.59 26.10 16.10
CA LYS A 216 4.27 26.86 15.05
C LYS A 216 5.78 26.90 15.25
N ASP A 217 6.28 26.40 16.38
CA ASP A 217 7.71 26.36 16.67
C ASP A 217 8.36 25.19 15.92
N ILE A 218 9.05 25.52 14.83
CA ILE A 218 9.77 24.55 13.98
C ILE A 218 10.85 23.80 14.78
N LYS A 219 11.49 24.45 15.77
CA LYS A 219 12.51 23.79 16.61
C LYS A 219 11.88 22.76 17.54
N GLU A 220 10.69 23.06 18.03
CA GLU A 220 9.90 22.11 18.83
C GLU A 220 9.51 20.90 17.99
N VAL A 221 9.08 21.09 16.73
CA VAL A 221 8.80 19.99 15.80
C VAL A 221 10.01 19.09 15.60
N ASP A 222 11.19 19.66 15.28
CA ASP A 222 12.41 18.88 15.10
C ASP A 222 12.79 18.07 16.35
N ARG A 223 12.68 18.69 17.54
CA ARG A 223 12.92 18.02 18.81
C ARG A 223 12.00 16.81 19.01
N TRP A 224 10.71 16.94 18.69
CA TRP A 224 9.76 15.85 18.86
C TRP A 224 9.94 14.75 17.82
N VAL A 225 10.26 15.10 16.57
CA VAL A 225 10.65 14.13 15.54
C VAL A 225 11.87 13.34 16.00
N TYR A 226 12.87 13.99 16.61
CA TYR A 226 14.04 13.32 17.16
C TYR A 226 13.66 12.30 18.24
N LEU A 227 12.84 12.72 19.21
CA LEU A 227 12.41 11.83 20.31
C LEU A 227 11.54 10.65 19.84
N LEU A 228 10.67 10.87 18.85
CA LEU A 228 9.90 9.79 18.22
C LEU A 228 10.82 8.79 17.52
N CYS A 229 11.80 9.29 16.76
CA CYS A 229 12.79 8.45 16.10
C CYS A 229 13.60 7.60 17.10
N ASP A 230 14.05 8.18 18.22
CA ASP A 230 14.75 7.44 19.27
C ASP A 230 13.86 6.36 19.88
N THR A 231 12.62 6.70 20.22
CA THR A 231 11.63 5.76 20.79
C THR A 231 11.40 4.58 19.84
N ARG A 232 11.26 4.87 18.54
CA ARG A 232 11.12 3.84 17.49
C ARG A 232 12.33 2.91 17.46
N LEU A 233 13.54 3.46 17.50
CA LEU A 233 14.78 2.65 17.51
C LEU A 233 14.91 1.80 18.77
N GLU A 234 14.43 2.27 19.92
CA GLU A 234 14.38 1.48 21.15
C GLU A 234 13.42 0.30 21.03
N LEU A 235 12.20 0.53 20.54
CA LEU A 235 11.22 -0.54 20.29
C LEU A 235 11.76 -1.60 19.32
N ILE A 236 12.46 -1.19 18.26
CA ILE A 236 13.09 -2.11 17.31
C ILE A 236 14.18 -2.95 17.99
N LYS A 237 14.99 -2.37 18.88
CA LYS A 237 16.04 -3.11 19.61
C LYS A 237 15.46 -4.16 20.56
N GLU A 238 14.34 -3.84 21.21
CA GLU A 238 13.66 -4.75 22.13
C GLU A 238 13.02 -5.92 21.38
N ASN A 239 12.59 -5.68 20.13
CA ASN A 239 12.10 -6.72 19.25
C ASN A 239 13.26 -7.57 18.69
N LYS A 240 13.54 -8.68 19.35
CA LYS A 240 14.60 -9.64 18.95
C LYS A 240 14.38 -10.28 17.57
N ASN A 241 13.22 -10.07 16.95
CA ASN A 241 12.85 -10.67 15.67
C ASN A 241 13.08 -9.69 14.51
N PHE A 242 14.33 -9.59 14.07
CA PHE A 242 14.79 -8.71 12.98
C PHE A 242 14.19 -9.01 11.59
N LYS A 243 13.29 -9.99 11.47
CA LYS A 243 12.66 -10.42 10.20
C LYS A 243 11.96 -9.29 9.44
N HIS A 244 11.49 -8.26 10.14
CA HIS A 244 10.71 -7.16 9.56
C HIS A 244 11.36 -5.79 9.78
N ILE A 245 12.69 -5.75 9.96
CA ILE A 245 13.38 -4.51 10.33
C ILE A 245 13.21 -3.38 9.29
N THR A 246 13.06 -3.69 8.00
CA THR A 246 12.91 -2.67 6.94
C THR A 246 11.56 -1.94 7.02
N THR A 247 10.47 -2.66 7.28
CA THR A 247 9.15 -2.05 7.51
C THR A 247 9.06 -1.40 8.89
N GLN A 248 9.78 -1.93 9.88
CA GLN A 248 9.84 -1.33 11.21
C GLN A 248 10.68 -0.04 11.25
N LEU A 249 11.76 0.08 10.47
CA LEU A 249 12.61 1.28 10.42
C LEU A 249 11.94 2.47 9.74
N PHE A 250 10.95 2.22 8.88
CA PHE A 250 10.22 3.31 8.24
C PHE A 250 9.21 3.91 9.24
N ALA A 251 9.41 5.18 9.56
CA ALA A 251 8.68 5.88 10.60
C ALA A 251 7.38 6.49 10.05
N TYR A 252 6.46 5.63 9.61
CA TYR A 252 5.18 5.99 8.99
C TYR A 252 4.43 7.04 9.79
N GLU A 253 4.33 6.84 11.10
CA GLU A 253 3.62 7.69 12.03
C GLU A 253 4.21 9.10 12.12
N ILE A 254 5.54 9.20 12.07
CA ILE A 254 6.26 10.48 12.09
C ILE A 254 5.99 11.23 10.80
N LEU A 255 6.09 10.55 9.66
CA LEU A 255 5.88 11.17 8.35
C LEU A 255 4.42 11.58 8.14
N ALA A 256 3.47 10.77 8.61
CA ALA A 256 2.05 11.10 8.57
C ALA A 256 1.74 12.35 9.42
N TRP A 257 2.33 12.49 10.62
CA TRP A 257 2.20 13.71 11.40
C TRP A 257 2.72 14.94 10.65
N LEU A 258 3.91 14.84 10.03
CA LEU A 258 4.49 15.93 9.24
C LEU A 258 3.62 16.27 8.00
N ALA A 259 3.03 15.27 7.35
CA ALA A 259 2.11 15.47 6.24
C ALA A 259 0.80 16.17 6.68
N ILE A 260 0.20 15.73 7.80
CA ILE A 260 -0.98 16.39 8.40
C ILE A 260 -0.68 17.85 8.74
N ARG A 261 0.49 18.14 9.34
CA ARG A 261 0.91 19.53 9.63
C ARG A 261 0.93 20.39 8.37
N LYS A 262 1.46 19.85 7.28
CA LYS A 262 1.51 20.56 5.99
C LYS A 262 0.11 20.82 5.43
N GLU A 263 -0.78 19.84 5.53
CA GLU A 263 -2.19 19.97 5.10
C GLU A 263 -2.90 21.11 5.82
N ILE A 264 -2.71 21.23 7.14
CA ILE A 264 -3.27 22.34 7.93
C ILE A 264 -2.48 23.65 7.83
N GLY A 265 -1.56 23.77 6.87
CA GLY A 265 -0.83 24.99 6.57
C GLY A 265 0.33 25.32 7.53
N LEU A 266 0.76 24.36 8.35
CA LEU A 266 1.92 24.52 9.23
C LEU A 266 3.22 24.16 8.52
N GLN A 267 4.29 24.83 8.95
CA GLN A 267 5.63 24.56 8.44
C GLN A 267 6.28 23.41 9.21
N ASN A 268 7.06 22.62 8.47
CA ASN A 268 7.96 21.61 9.01
C ASN A 268 9.42 22.09 8.89
N PRO A 269 10.34 21.52 9.69
CA PRO A 269 11.77 21.72 9.50
C PRO A 269 12.20 21.42 8.05
N LYS A 270 13.09 22.26 7.50
CA LYS A 270 13.71 22.01 6.19
C LYS A 270 14.71 20.86 6.25
N GLU A 271 15.35 20.72 7.40
CA GLU A 271 16.29 19.66 7.74
C GLU A 271 15.94 19.17 9.14
N PHE A 272 16.10 17.88 9.36
CA PHE A 272 15.83 17.24 10.65
C PHE A 272 17.14 16.80 11.29
N SER A 273 17.26 16.96 12.59
CA SER A 273 18.48 16.62 13.34
C SER A 273 18.70 15.12 13.48
N HIS A 274 17.65 14.30 13.43
CA HIS A 274 17.76 12.86 13.61
C HIS A 274 18.18 12.12 12.32
N PRO A 275 19.19 11.22 12.36
CA PRO A 275 19.67 10.47 11.19
C PRO A 275 18.61 9.67 10.42
N LEU A 276 17.62 9.08 11.10
CA LEU A 276 16.54 8.35 10.42
C LEU A 276 15.77 9.22 9.40
N MET A 277 15.63 10.52 9.68
CA MET A 277 14.97 11.45 8.77
C MET A 277 15.81 11.77 7.53
N SER A 278 17.06 11.32 7.49
CA SER A 278 17.95 11.50 6.35
C SER A 278 17.98 10.29 5.38
N ILE A 279 17.24 9.22 5.68
CA ILE A 279 17.15 8.03 4.81
C ILE A 279 16.49 8.41 3.46
N PRO A 280 16.94 7.87 2.31
CA PRO A 280 16.44 8.24 0.99
C PRO A 280 14.91 8.21 0.85
N ILE A 281 14.26 7.16 1.36
CA ILE A 281 12.80 7.03 1.29
C ILE A 281 12.09 8.08 2.13
N VAL A 282 12.58 8.40 3.33
CA VAL A 282 12.03 9.48 4.15
C VAL A 282 12.16 10.83 3.44
N LYS A 283 13.34 11.12 2.88
CA LYS A 283 13.58 12.35 2.12
C LYS A 283 12.64 12.47 0.92
N LEU A 284 12.38 11.37 0.21
CA LEU A 284 11.44 11.35 -0.92
C LEU A 284 10.05 11.81 -0.46
N PHE A 285 9.50 11.21 0.61
CA PHE A 285 8.16 11.54 1.09
C PHE A 285 8.06 12.97 1.65
N LEU A 286 9.10 13.46 2.33
CA LEU A 286 9.14 14.86 2.79
C LEU A 286 9.11 15.88 1.64
N GLN A 287 9.52 15.48 0.44
CA GLN A 287 9.57 16.34 -0.75
C GLN A 287 8.28 16.34 -1.57
N ILE A 288 7.34 15.43 -1.30
CA ILE A 288 6.06 15.37 -2.03
C ILE A 288 5.26 16.64 -1.74
N GLN A 289 4.94 17.40 -2.80
CA GLN A 289 4.17 18.65 -2.69
C GLN A 289 2.75 18.53 -3.20
N THR A 290 2.51 17.62 -4.11
CA THR A 290 1.21 17.37 -4.71
C THR A 290 0.77 15.95 -4.37
N PRO A 291 -0.54 15.68 -4.28
CA PRO A 291 -1.05 14.33 -4.14
C PRO A 291 -0.43 13.40 -5.17
N LEU A 292 -0.07 12.19 -4.72
CA LEU A 292 0.46 11.17 -5.62
C LEU A 292 -0.64 10.68 -6.57
N PRO A 293 -0.30 10.25 -7.79
CA PRO A 293 -1.29 9.70 -8.70
C PRO A 293 -1.92 8.44 -8.10
N LYS A 294 -3.25 8.43 -8.02
CA LYS A 294 -4.02 7.25 -7.62
C LYS A 294 -4.03 6.24 -8.77
N PRO A 295 -3.65 4.97 -8.54
CA PRO A 295 -3.76 3.94 -9.56
C PRO A 295 -5.22 3.78 -9.97
N THR A 296 -5.49 3.74 -11.27
CA THR A 296 -6.85 3.55 -11.81
C THR A 296 -7.24 2.08 -11.91
N LYS A 297 -6.25 1.18 -11.99
CA LYS A 297 -6.45 -0.26 -12.05
C LYS A 297 -5.44 -0.96 -11.16
N LEU A 298 -5.92 -1.93 -10.40
CA LEU A 298 -5.10 -2.87 -9.65
C LEU A 298 -5.29 -4.26 -10.25
N LEU A 299 -4.25 -5.09 -10.15
CA LEU A 299 -4.27 -6.42 -10.72
C LEU A 299 -5.26 -7.31 -9.96
N TYR A 300 -6.21 -7.88 -10.69
CA TYR A 300 -7.19 -8.85 -10.18
C TYR A 300 -8.14 -8.32 -9.09
N VAL A 301 -8.14 -7.01 -8.81
CA VAL A 301 -8.96 -6.44 -7.74
C VAL A 301 -10.44 -6.49 -8.08
N ASP A 302 -10.83 -6.15 -9.31
CA ASP A 302 -12.23 -6.19 -9.72
C ASP A 302 -12.79 -7.61 -9.57
N GLU A 303 -12.03 -8.60 -10.04
CA GLU A 303 -12.37 -10.02 -9.96
C GLU A 303 -12.43 -10.53 -8.51
N LEU A 304 -11.50 -10.09 -7.65
CA LEU A 304 -11.52 -10.43 -6.23
C LEU A 304 -12.73 -9.80 -5.52
N LEU A 305 -13.07 -8.55 -5.84
CA LEU A 305 -14.24 -7.87 -5.28
C LEU A 305 -15.54 -8.54 -5.74
N GLU A 306 -15.66 -8.90 -7.01
CA GLU A 306 -16.80 -9.66 -7.54
C GLU A 306 -16.95 -11.01 -6.84
N LYS A 307 -15.83 -11.75 -6.65
CA LYS A 307 -15.82 -13.00 -5.89
C LYS A 307 -16.30 -12.78 -4.45
N ILE A 308 -15.84 -11.71 -3.80
CA ILE A 308 -16.27 -11.37 -2.44
C ILE A 308 -17.77 -11.07 -2.39
N ALA A 309 -18.27 -10.19 -3.25
CA ALA A 309 -19.70 -9.83 -3.26
C ALA A 309 -20.61 -11.02 -3.60
N SER A 310 -20.14 -11.98 -4.42
CA SER A 310 -20.91 -13.19 -4.72
C SER A 310 -21.10 -14.11 -3.50
N LYS A 311 -20.15 -14.09 -2.56
CA LYS A 311 -20.16 -14.90 -1.33
C LYS A 311 -20.69 -14.13 -0.12
N CYS A 312 -20.61 -12.80 -0.13
CA CYS A 312 -21.09 -11.88 0.90
C CYS A 312 -22.28 -11.05 0.40
N LEU A 313 -23.51 -11.48 0.66
CA LEU A 313 -24.73 -10.80 0.16
C LEU A 313 -24.91 -9.36 0.69
N ASP A 314 -24.26 -9.00 1.79
CA ASP A 314 -24.36 -7.66 2.41
C ASP A 314 -23.26 -6.69 1.97
N VAL A 315 -22.25 -7.14 1.21
CA VAL A 315 -21.18 -6.27 0.69
C VAL A 315 -21.70 -5.50 -0.52
N LYS A 316 -21.99 -4.23 -0.33
CA LYS A 316 -22.16 -3.30 -1.46
C LYS A 316 -20.78 -2.93 -1.99
N ILE A 317 -20.44 -3.37 -3.19
CA ILE A 317 -19.26 -2.84 -3.88
C ILE A 317 -19.61 -1.42 -4.32
N ASP A 318 -18.98 -0.43 -3.69
CA ASP A 318 -19.05 0.94 -4.15
C ASP A 318 -18.23 1.06 -5.45
N ASN A 319 -18.89 0.89 -6.59
CA ASN A 319 -18.25 0.92 -7.90
C ASN A 319 -17.51 2.24 -8.14
N ASP A 320 -17.90 3.33 -7.46
CA ASP A 320 -17.27 4.64 -7.57
C ASP A 320 -15.86 4.68 -6.97
N ALA A 321 -15.50 3.77 -6.06
CA ALA A 321 -14.16 3.68 -5.49
C ALA A 321 -13.09 3.26 -6.52
N LEU A 322 -13.51 2.61 -7.61
CA LEU A 322 -12.67 2.10 -8.70
C LEU A 322 -13.01 2.75 -10.06
N SER A 323 -14.19 3.34 -10.22
CA SER A 323 -14.62 3.99 -11.45
C SER A 323 -14.39 5.51 -11.42
N GLN A 324 -13.14 5.95 -11.39
CA GLN A 324 -12.80 7.19 -12.10
C GLN A 324 -12.22 6.79 -13.45
N ASN A 325 -13.09 6.92 -14.46
CA ASN A 325 -12.86 6.57 -15.85
C ASN A 325 -12.79 5.06 -16.13
N LYS A 326 -13.93 4.37 -16.01
CA LYS A 326 -14.41 3.68 -17.21
C LYS A 326 -14.69 4.76 -18.26
N THR A 327 -13.64 5.36 -18.83
CA THR A 327 -13.70 5.58 -20.26
C THR A 327 -14.09 4.20 -20.75
N PRO A 328 -15.20 4.02 -21.49
CA PRO A 328 -15.27 2.85 -22.34
C PRO A 328 -13.88 2.76 -22.97
N LEU A 329 -13.33 1.57 -23.18
CA LEU A 329 -12.40 1.49 -24.30
C LEU A 329 -13.21 2.04 -25.47
N SER A 330 -13.02 3.33 -25.76
CA SER A 330 -13.18 3.90 -27.05
C SER A 330 -12.11 3.12 -27.79
N ASN A 331 -12.44 1.90 -28.23
CA ASN A 331 -12.99 1.74 -29.56
C ASN A 331 -12.62 2.94 -30.45
N THR A 332 -11.33 3.25 -30.54
CA THR A 332 -10.68 3.35 -31.83
C THR A 332 -10.76 1.95 -32.46
N LEU A 333 -12.00 1.51 -32.70
CA LEU A 333 -12.34 0.38 -33.53
C LEU A 333 -11.65 0.68 -34.85
N ALA A 334 -10.74 -0.20 -35.23
CA ALA A 334 -10.15 -0.12 -36.53
C ALA A 334 -11.30 -0.21 -37.57
N PRO A 335 -11.33 0.68 -38.58
CA PRO A 335 -12.57 1.05 -39.25
C PRO A 335 -13.24 -0.05 -40.09
N LYS A 336 -12.65 -1.24 -40.27
CA LYS A 336 -13.17 -2.36 -41.09
C LYS A 336 -12.61 -3.73 -40.67
N THR A 337 -13.30 -4.79 -41.09
CA THR A 337 -12.82 -6.19 -41.09
C THR A 337 -11.43 -6.32 -41.68
N GLY A 338 -10.59 -7.19 -41.12
CA GLY A 338 -9.27 -7.50 -41.63
C GLY A 338 -8.26 -7.82 -40.53
N ARG A 339 -7.00 -7.98 -40.94
CA ARG A 339 -5.85 -8.29 -40.10
C ARG A 339 -5.07 -7.03 -39.77
N TYR A 340 -4.67 -6.94 -38.52
CA TYR A 340 -3.88 -5.84 -37.99
C TYR A 340 -2.63 -6.37 -37.32
N ARG A 341 -1.52 -5.66 -37.45
CA ARG A 341 -0.26 -5.95 -36.76
C ARG A 341 -0.13 -5.04 -35.55
N ALA A 342 0.19 -5.63 -34.41
CA ALA A 342 0.50 -4.90 -33.19
C ALA A 342 1.94 -4.35 -33.23
N THR A 343 2.13 -3.12 -32.77
CA THR A 343 3.45 -2.50 -32.59
C THR A 343 3.48 -1.76 -31.25
N LEU A 344 4.61 -1.83 -30.56
CA LEU A 344 4.87 -1.05 -29.34
C LEU A 344 5.83 0.10 -29.64
N PRO A 345 5.85 1.16 -28.81
CA PRO A 345 6.87 2.20 -28.90
C PRO A 345 8.27 1.61 -28.79
N ASN A 346 9.24 2.14 -29.56
CA ASN A 346 10.63 1.65 -29.55
C ASN A 346 11.31 1.75 -28.18
N THR A 347 10.76 2.51 -27.24
CA THR A 347 11.20 2.63 -25.85
C THR A 347 10.70 1.49 -24.96
N HIS A 348 9.74 0.69 -25.43
CA HIS A 348 9.18 -0.42 -24.68
C HIS A 348 10.11 -1.64 -24.74
N LEU A 349 10.37 -2.26 -23.59
CA LEU A 349 11.35 -3.35 -23.44
C LEU A 349 11.05 -4.57 -24.35
N GLN A 350 9.78 -4.76 -24.71
CA GLN A 350 9.31 -5.87 -25.55
C GLN A 350 9.05 -5.47 -27.01
N ALA A 351 9.36 -4.24 -27.43
CA ALA A 351 9.08 -3.77 -28.80
C ALA A 351 9.71 -4.67 -29.87
N ASN A 352 10.96 -5.10 -29.65
CA ASN A 352 11.68 -5.98 -30.56
C ASN A 352 11.12 -7.42 -30.59
N GLN A 353 10.45 -7.86 -29.52
CA GLN A 353 9.83 -9.19 -29.46
C GLN A 353 8.57 -9.21 -30.33
N LEU A 354 7.73 -8.18 -30.20
CA LEU A 354 6.50 -8.02 -30.96
C LEU A 354 6.72 -7.86 -32.47
N GLU A 355 7.79 -7.15 -32.86
CA GLU A 355 8.15 -6.94 -34.27
C GLU A 355 8.60 -8.24 -34.97
N GLY A 356 9.25 -9.13 -34.22
CA GLY A 356 9.76 -10.42 -34.69
C GLY A 356 8.77 -11.58 -34.57
N ASP A 357 7.69 -11.42 -33.80
CA ASP A 357 6.71 -12.48 -33.58
C ASP A 357 5.69 -12.56 -34.74
N PRO A 358 5.64 -13.67 -35.47
CA PRO A 358 4.69 -13.89 -36.56
C PRO A 358 3.26 -14.19 -36.08
N HIS A 359 2.99 -14.15 -34.77
CA HIS A 359 1.66 -14.33 -34.19
C HIS A 359 1.07 -13.03 -33.63
N SER A 360 1.80 -11.92 -33.60
CA SER A 360 1.36 -10.59 -33.12
C SER A 360 0.29 -9.90 -34.00
N TYR A 361 -0.82 -10.58 -34.25
CA TYR A 361 -1.90 -10.10 -35.09
C TYR A 361 -3.23 -10.08 -34.34
N ALA A 362 -4.04 -9.08 -34.66
CA ALA A 362 -5.46 -9.08 -34.34
C ALA A 362 -6.28 -9.34 -35.61
N ARG A 363 -7.41 -10.04 -35.46
CA ARG A 363 -8.42 -10.16 -36.51
C ARG A 363 -9.71 -9.51 -36.08
N PHE A 364 -10.25 -8.70 -36.98
CA PHE A 364 -11.57 -8.13 -36.87
C PHE A 364 -12.53 -8.91 -37.77
N LEU A 365 -13.44 -9.68 -37.16
CA LEU A 365 -14.40 -10.52 -37.87
C LEU A 365 -15.65 -9.71 -38.27
N LYS A 366 -16.46 -10.27 -39.19
CA LYS A 366 -17.67 -9.61 -39.73
C LYS A 366 -18.79 -9.40 -38.70
N ASP A 367 -18.72 -10.09 -37.59
CA ASP A 367 -19.63 -10.03 -36.45
C ASP A 367 -19.13 -9.08 -35.36
N ASP A 368 -18.16 -8.21 -35.67
CA ASP A 368 -17.49 -7.30 -34.73
C ASP A 368 -16.77 -8.03 -33.58
N THR A 369 -16.52 -9.35 -33.72
CA THR A 369 -15.72 -10.12 -32.77
C THR A 369 -14.23 -9.83 -32.97
N PHE A 370 -13.55 -9.50 -31.87
CA PHE A 370 -12.12 -9.23 -31.83
C PHE A 370 -11.37 -10.46 -31.29
N ILE A 371 -10.37 -10.95 -32.03
CA ILE A 371 -9.51 -12.05 -31.58
C ILE A 371 -8.07 -11.56 -31.55
N TYR A 372 -7.46 -11.64 -30.37
CA TYR A 372 -6.03 -11.48 -30.15
C TYR A 372 -5.40 -12.88 -30.13
N GLU A 373 -4.41 -13.16 -30.98
CA GLU A 373 -3.63 -14.40 -30.90
C GLU A 373 -2.23 -14.00 -30.40
N GLY A 374 -1.76 -14.55 -29.26
CA GLY A 374 -0.38 -14.34 -28.79
C GLY A 374 -0.07 -12.95 -28.22
N LEU A 375 -1.11 -12.18 -27.85
CA LEU A 375 -0.97 -10.84 -27.26
C LEU A 375 -1.54 -10.73 -25.84
N GLU A 376 -1.88 -11.86 -25.22
CA GLU A 376 -2.53 -11.95 -23.92
C GLU A 376 -1.67 -11.40 -22.77
N ASP A 377 -0.35 -11.37 -22.96
CA ASP A 377 0.63 -10.94 -21.97
C ASP A 377 1.04 -9.44 -22.07
N TYR A 378 0.50 -8.70 -23.05
CA TYR A 378 0.85 -7.30 -23.28
C TYR A 378 -0.24 -6.33 -22.80
N ASP A 379 0.17 -5.16 -22.30
CA ASP A 379 -0.78 -4.09 -22.00
C ASP A 379 -1.36 -3.51 -23.29
N LEU A 380 -2.62 -3.86 -23.58
CA LEU A 380 -3.32 -3.47 -24.80
C LEU A 380 -3.42 -1.94 -24.98
N SER A 381 -3.29 -1.16 -23.90
CA SER A 381 -3.33 0.30 -23.96
C SER A 381 -2.08 0.93 -24.56
N GLU A 382 -0.97 0.19 -24.60
CA GLU A 382 0.32 0.66 -25.13
C GLU A 382 0.55 0.21 -26.58
N ILE A 383 -0.32 -0.66 -27.10
CA ILE A 383 -0.23 -1.22 -28.46
C ILE A 383 -0.85 -0.28 -29.48
N THR A 384 -0.09 0.01 -30.53
CA THR A 384 -0.59 0.66 -31.75
C THR A 384 -0.87 -0.39 -32.82
N TRP A 385 -1.97 -0.23 -33.56
CA TRP A 385 -2.42 -1.19 -34.57
C TRP A 385 -2.21 -0.66 -35.99
N SER A 386 -1.60 -1.48 -36.84
CA SER A 386 -1.40 -1.18 -38.26
C SER A 386 -2.15 -2.17 -39.14
N TYR A 387 -3.01 -1.71 -40.04
CA TYR A 387 -3.74 -2.57 -40.99
C TYR A 387 -2.78 -3.24 -41.98
N ILE A 388 -2.92 -4.56 -42.18
CA ILE A 388 -2.04 -5.35 -43.06
C ILE A 388 -2.78 -6.11 -44.17
N GLY A 389 -4.11 -6.04 -44.25
CA GLY A 389 -4.93 -6.67 -45.29
C GLY A 389 -6.08 -7.50 -44.73
N ASP A 390 -6.83 -8.18 -45.60
CA ASP A 390 -7.94 -9.07 -45.23
C ASP A 390 -7.46 -10.48 -44.80
#